data_AF-A0A7R9DGI3-F1
#
_entry.id   AF-A0A7R9DGI3-F1
#
_cell.length_a   1.000
_cell.length_b   1.000
_cell.length_c   1.000
_cell.angle_alpha   90.00
_cell.angle_beta   90.00
_cell.angle_gamma   90.00
#
_symmetry.space_group_name_H-M   'P 1'
#
loop_
_entity.id
_entity.type
_entity.pdbx_description
1 polymer ?
#
loop_
_entity_poly.entity_id
_entity_poly.type
_entity_poly.pdbx_seq_one_letter_code
_entity_poly.pdbx_strand_id
1 'polypeptide(L)'
;MVNVGRGRGGKYRTLVKIASTEAMPSVAEFFPSIENDLTKVTWAHKVNSNVALQKALESKVMMIVGDVTGTSKKFGHKKEVSLKMSTDDNGMPGMNPKKFLQIVADAKSVAVKLNFDRIYVFEESIKLLKDMSEK
;
A
#
# COMPACT_ATOMS: atom_id res chain seq x y z
N MET A 1 -6.85 -20.71 3.71
CA MET A 1 -6.96 -21.71 2.63
C MET A 1 -8.25 -21.50 1.87
N VAL A 2 -8.19 -20.96 0.64
CA VAL A 2 -9.15 -21.21 -0.45
C VAL A 2 -8.36 -21.05 -1.76
N ASN A 3 -8.58 -22.00 -2.67
CA ASN A 3 -7.93 -22.19 -3.95
C ASN A 3 -9.03 -22.20 -5.02
N VAL A 4 -8.88 -21.49 -6.14
CA VAL A 4 -9.46 -21.88 -7.45
C VAL A 4 -8.59 -21.30 -8.57
N GLY A 5 -8.20 -22.14 -9.54
CA GLY A 5 -7.13 -21.85 -10.50
C GLY A 5 -7.54 -21.49 -11.95
N ARG A 6 -6.47 -21.24 -12.71
CA ARG A 6 -6.24 -21.17 -14.17
C ARG A 6 -7.04 -20.18 -15.04
N GLY A 7 -6.31 -19.16 -15.50
CA GLY A 7 -6.54 -18.49 -16.79
C GLY A 7 -5.22 -18.36 -17.56
N ARG A 8 -5.09 -19.12 -18.66
CA ARG A 8 -4.09 -18.89 -19.72
C ARG A 8 -4.56 -17.72 -20.58
N GLY A 9 -3.67 -16.81 -20.97
CA GLY A 9 -3.93 -15.86 -22.05
C GLY A 9 -3.52 -14.43 -21.71
N GLY A 10 -2.61 -13.88 -22.51
CA GLY A 10 -1.97 -12.59 -22.28
C GLY A 10 -2.91 -11.38 -22.33
N LYS A 11 -2.62 -10.42 -21.45
CA LYS A 11 -2.61 -8.96 -21.61
C LYS A 11 -2.20 -8.38 -20.25
N TYR A 12 -1.29 -7.41 -20.29
CA TYR A 12 -0.58 -6.83 -19.14
C TYR A 12 -1.52 -6.48 -17.97
N ARG A 13 -1.53 -7.31 -16.93
CA ARG A 13 -2.16 -7.01 -15.63
C ARG A 13 -1.08 -6.54 -14.66
N THR A 14 -1.25 -5.36 -14.09
CA THR A 14 -0.47 -4.91 -12.93
C THR A 14 -0.75 -5.87 -11.77
N LEU A 15 0.23 -6.72 -11.44
CA LEU A 15 0.13 -7.65 -10.31
C LEU A 15 0.25 -6.87 -9.01
N VAL A 16 -0.87 -6.61 -8.34
CA VAL A 16 -0.86 -6.40 -6.88
C VAL A 16 -0.62 -7.78 -6.25
N LYS A 17 0.66 -8.12 -6.06
CA LYS A 17 1.07 -9.42 -5.51
C LYS A 17 0.78 -9.44 -4.00
N ILE A 18 -0.44 -9.83 -3.61
CA ILE A 18 -0.69 -10.24 -2.23
C ILE A 18 -0.06 -11.62 -2.08
N ALA A 19 1.06 -11.68 -1.36
CA ALA A 19 1.81 -12.90 -1.17
C ALA A 19 0.97 -13.94 -0.43
N SER A 20 0.38 -14.86 -1.19
CA SER A 20 -0.23 -16.08 -0.64
C SER A 20 0.21 -17.35 -1.37
N THR A 21 0.82 -17.29 -2.55
CA THR A 21 1.20 -18.50 -3.32
C THR A 21 2.46 -18.39 -4.18
N GLU A 22 3.11 -17.24 -4.25
CA GLU A 22 4.47 -17.14 -4.81
C GLU A 22 5.41 -16.68 -3.70
N ALA A 23 6.62 -17.23 -3.66
CA ALA A 23 7.65 -16.80 -2.71
C ALA A 23 7.74 -15.27 -2.75
N MET A 24 7.63 -14.65 -1.58
CA MET A 24 7.94 -13.23 -1.43
C MET A 24 9.35 -12.99 -1.97
N PRO A 25 9.57 -12.00 -2.85
CA PRO A 25 10.92 -11.66 -3.25
C PRO A 25 11.73 -11.37 -1.99
N SER A 26 12.92 -11.94 -1.92
CA SER A 26 13.91 -11.59 -0.92
C SER A 26 14.21 -10.09 -0.99
N VAL A 27 14.73 -9.55 0.11
CA VAL A 27 15.16 -8.15 0.15
C VAL A 27 16.17 -7.86 -0.96
N ALA A 28 17.08 -8.78 -1.25
CA ALA A 28 18.07 -8.63 -2.33
C ALA A 28 17.44 -8.61 -3.73
N GLU A 29 16.35 -9.36 -3.95
CA GLU A 29 15.61 -9.32 -5.21
C GLU A 29 14.82 -8.02 -5.37
N PHE A 30 14.33 -7.45 -4.26
CA PHE A 30 13.56 -6.21 -4.29
C PHE A 30 14.46 -4.96 -4.31
N PHE A 31 15.60 -5.02 -3.63
CA PHE A 31 16.58 -3.94 -3.49
C PHE A 31 18.00 -4.45 -3.83
N PRO A 32 18.31 -4.76 -5.09
CA PRO A 32 19.59 -5.38 -5.44
C PRO A 32 20.80 -4.50 -5.12
N SER A 33 20.61 -3.17 -5.11
CA SER A 33 21.69 -2.20 -4.86
C SER A 33 22.14 -2.10 -3.40
N ILE A 34 21.42 -2.70 -2.44
CA ILE A 34 21.77 -2.56 -1.01
C ILE A 34 22.75 -3.63 -0.51
N GLU A 35 23.05 -4.65 -1.31
CA GLU A 35 24.04 -5.69 -0.96
C GLU A 35 23.77 -6.36 0.42
N ASN A 36 22.49 -6.61 0.72
CA ASN A 36 22.00 -7.11 2.02
C ASN A 36 22.20 -6.18 3.24
N ASP A 37 22.64 -4.94 3.03
CA ASP A 37 22.73 -3.92 4.09
C ASP A 37 21.44 -3.10 4.17
N LEU A 38 20.56 -3.47 5.09
CA LEU A 38 19.27 -2.79 5.30
C LEU A 38 19.43 -1.32 5.71
N THR A 39 20.60 -0.89 6.20
CA THR A 39 20.84 0.52 6.56
C THR A 39 20.91 1.43 5.32
N LYS A 40 21.13 0.86 4.13
CA LYS A 40 21.13 1.59 2.85
C LYS A 40 19.72 1.84 2.30
N VAL A 41 18.68 1.24 2.87
CA VAL A 41 17.29 1.48 2.45
C VAL A 41 16.87 2.88 2.88
N THR A 42 16.47 3.71 1.91
CA THR A 42 16.00 5.08 2.16
C THR A 42 14.48 5.15 2.22
N TRP A 43 13.96 5.98 3.13
CA TRP A 43 12.55 6.03 3.50
C TRP A 43 11.99 7.44 3.39
N ALA A 44 10.82 7.57 2.78
CA ALA A 44 9.95 8.74 2.92
C ALA A 44 8.85 8.42 3.94
N HIS A 45 8.80 9.17 5.03
CA HIS A 45 7.81 8.98 6.10
C HIS A 45 6.59 9.89 5.92
N LYS A 46 5.45 9.49 6.49
CA LYS A 46 4.18 10.26 6.55
C LYS A 46 3.71 10.77 5.19
N VAL A 47 3.87 9.93 4.16
CA VAL A 47 3.49 10.25 2.80
C VAL A 47 1.98 10.02 2.65
N ASN A 48 1.19 10.99 3.12
CA ASN A 48 -0.24 10.82 3.28
C ASN A 48 -1.07 11.65 2.29
N SER A 49 -0.49 12.68 1.69
CA SER A 49 -1.14 13.57 0.72
C SER A 49 -0.66 13.33 -0.71
N ASN A 50 -1.40 13.82 -1.71
CA ASN A 50 -0.98 13.71 -3.11
C ASN A 50 0.35 14.45 -3.35
N VAL A 51 0.54 15.62 -2.74
CA VAL A 51 1.77 16.41 -2.89
C VAL A 51 2.97 15.66 -2.30
N ALA A 52 2.83 15.10 -1.10
CA ALA A 52 3.89 14.30 -0.49
C ALA A 52 4.20 13.05 -1.32
N LEU A 53 3.17 12.40 -1.87
CA LEU A 53 3.33 11.22 -2.72
C LEU A 53 4.09 11.53 -4.00
N GLN A 54 3.72 12.59 -4.73
CA GLN A 54 4.45 12.97 -5.95
C GLN A 54 5.92 13.30 -5.65
N LYS A 55 6.17 14.09 -4.60
CA LYS A 55 7.53 14.39 -4.16
C LYS A 55 8.35 13.15 -3.83
N ALA A 56 7.74 12.16 -3.17
CA ALA A 56 8.41 10.90 -2.86
C ALA A 56 8.72 10.10 -4.13
N LEU A 57 7.77 10.01 -5.06
CA LEU A 57 7.95 9.28 -6.33
C LEU A 57 8.97 9.91 -7.28
N GLU A 58 9.13 11.24 -7.23
CA GLU A 58 10.16 11.98 -7.98
C GLU A 58 11.55 11.90 -7.33
N SER A 59 11.62 11.43 -6.08
CA SER A 59 12.88 11.31 -5.34
C SER A 59 13.55 9.96 -5.54
N LYS A 60 14.72 9.77 -4.91
CA LYS A 60 15.46 8.49 -4.92
C LYS A 60 15.15 7.59 -3.72
N VAL A 61 14.02 7.81 -3.03
CA VAL A 61 13.64 6.96 -1.91
C VAL A 61 13.25 5.57 -2.39
N MET A 62 13.59 4.56 -1.59
CA MET A 62 13.32 3.15 -1.91
C MET A 62 11.99 2.69 -1.29
N MET A 63 11.61 3.31 -0.17
CA MET A 63 10.40 2.98 0.57
C MET A 63 9.56 4.23 0.87
N ILE A 64 8.25 4.08 0.72
CA ILE A 64 7.25 5.05 1.15
C ILE A 64 6.50 4.49 2.35
N VAL A 65 6.32 5.32 3.38
CA VAL A 65 5.49 5.01 4.54
C VAL A 65 4.27 5.91 4.54
N GLY A 66 3.09 5.30 4.47
CA GLY A 66 1.80 5.98 4.55
C GLY A 66 1.02 5.55 5.79
N ASP A 67 0.43 6.51 6.49
CA ASP A 67 -0.39 6.27 7.67
C ASP A 67 -1.86 6.21 7.26
N VAL A 68 -2.50 5.07 7.50
CA VAL A 68 -3.92 4.85 7.25
C VAL A 68 -4.67 4.97 8.58
N THR A 69 -5.72 5.77 8.54
CA THR A 69 -6.65 6.01 9.65
C THR A 69 -8.06 5.67 9.19
N GLY A 70 -9.00 5.59 10.13
CA GLY A 70 -10.38 5.40 9.75
C GLY A 70 -11.37 5.73 10.84
N THR A 71 -12.57 6.07 10.41
CA THR A 71 -13.72 6.28 11.31
C THR A 71 -14.68 5.11 11.18
N SER A 72 -15.31 4.72 12.28
CA SER A 72 -16.39 3.73 12.24
C SER A 72 -17.71 4.38 12.61
N LYS A 73 -18.73 4.18 11.78
CA LYS A 73 -20.11 4.55 12.08
C LYS A 73 -20.95 3.28 12.23
N LYS A 74 -21.87 3.29 13.20
CA LYS A 74 -22.81 2.20 13.42
C LYS A 74 -24.20 2.65 12.97
N PHE A 75 -24.79 1.92 12.03
CA PHE A 75 -26.14 2.13 11.54
C PHE A 75 -26.95 0.86 11.82
N GLY A 76 -27.70 0.86 12.92
CA GLY A 76 -28.38 -0.33 13.42
C GLY A 76 -27.39 -1.47 13.72
N HIS A 77 -27.53 -2.58 13.00
CA HIS A 77 -26.65 -3.75 13.11
C HIS A 77 -25.43 -3.69 12.17
N LYS A 78 -25.35 -2.70 11.27
CA LYS A 78 -24.21 -2.56 10.34
C LYS A 78 -23.15 -1.63 10.93
N LYS A 79 -21.89 -2.05 10.86
CA LYS A 79 -20.72 -1.21 11.12
C LYS A 79 -20.08 -0.86 9.79
N GLU A 80 -19.98 0.43 9.49
CA GLU A 80 -19.30 0.95 8.31
C GLU A 80 -17.97 1.56 8.75
N VAL A 81 -16.89 1.19 8.07
CA VAL A 81 -15.55 1.74 8.32
C VAL A 81 -15.14 2.53 7.08
N SER A 82 -14.84 3.81 7.27
CA SER A 82 -14.32 4.68 6.22
C SER A 82 -12.83 4.88 6.43
N LEU A 83 -12.03 4.47 5.44
CA LEU A 83 -10.57 4.58 5.46
C LEU A 83 -10.08 5.88 4.80
N LYS A 84 -9.03 6.47 5.37
CA LYS A 84 -8.36 7.66 4.85
C LYS A 84 -6.86 7.60 5.14
N MET A 85 -6.01 8.15 4.28
CA MET A 85 -4.66 8.49 4.72
C MET A 85 -4.74 9.58 5.81
N SER A 86 -3.82 9.58 6.76
CA SER A 86 -3.78 10.61 7.82
C SER A 86 -3.49 12.00 7.25
N THR A 87 -3.65 13.05 8.04
CA THR A 87 -3.12 14.38 7.68
C THR A 87 -1.58 14.30 7.62
N ASP A 88 -0.96 14.97 6.65
CA ASP A 88 0.51 15.02 6.57
C ASP A 88 1.12 16.08 7.50
N ASP A 89 2.46 16.13 7.55
CA ASP A 89 3.19 17.06 8.43
C ASP A 89 2.99 18.54 8.09
N ASN A 90 2.53 18.86 6.89
CA ASN A 90 2.22 20.23 6.48
C ASN A 90 0.75 20.58 6.72
N GLY A 91 -0.01 19.71 7.38
CA GLY A 91 -1.44 19.89 7.61
C GLY A 91 -2.29 19.60 6.36
N MET A 92 -1.71 19.05 5.29
CA MET A 92 -2.48 18.76 4.08
C MET A 92 -3.41 17.56 4.33
N PRO A 93 -4.66 17.61 3.83
CA PRO A 93 -5.59 16.50 3.97
C PRO A 93 -5.03 15.22 3.34
N GLY A 94 -5.09 14.13 4.09
CA GLY A 94 -4.74 12.82 3.57
C GLY A 94 -5.64 12.40 2.41
N MET A 95 -5.07 11.71 1.44
CA MET A 95 -5.79 11.24 0.26
C MET A 95 -6.57 9.93 0.53
N ASN A 96 -7.30 9.45 -0.48
CA ASN A 96 -7.97 8.16 -0.42
C ASN A 96 -6.93 7.00 -0.51
N PRO A 97 -6.94 6.01 0.40
CA PRO A 97 -5.96 4.92 0.41
C PRO A 97 -5.95 4.05 -0.87
N LYS A 98 -7.11 3.83 -1.49
CA LYS A 98 -7.19 3.08 -2.75
C LYS A 98 -6.49 3.82 -3.87
N LYS A 99 -6.72 5.14 -3.96
CA LYS A 99 -6.06 5.98 -4.97
C LYS A 99 -4.57 6.07 -4.71
N PHE A 100 -4.15 6.18 -3.44
CA PHE A 100 -2.74 6.16 -3.05
C PHE A 100 -2.05 4.87 -3.54
N LEU A 101 -2.62 3.71 -3.21
CA LEU A 101 -2.08 2.41 -3.59
C LEU A 101 -2.07 2.21 -5.11
N GLN A 102 -3.09 2.70 -5.82
CA GLN A 102 -3.10 2.63 -7.28
C GLN A 102 -1.94 3.43 -7.89
N ILE A 103 -1.72 4.67 -7.44
CA ILE A 103 -0.62 5.51 -7.95
C ILE A 103 0.74 4.85 -7.69
N VAL A 104 0.95 4.31 -6.48
CA VAL A 104 2.23 3.65 -6.17
C VAL A 104 2.42 2.37 -7.00
N ALA A 105 1.37 1.56 -7.14
CA ALA A 105 1.41 0.35 -7.96
C ALA A 105 1.71 0.66 -9.44
N ASP A 106 1.22 1.79 -9.96
CA ASP A 106 1.48 2.24 -11.33
C ASP A 106 2.93 2.75 -11.51
N ALA A 107 3.50 3.39 -10.48
CA ALA A 107 4.87 3.94 -10.53
C ALA A 107 5.96 2.86 -10.51
N LYS A 108 5.73 1.72 -9.83
CA LYS A 108 6.61 0.52 -9.81
C LYS A 108 8.06 0.75 -9.36
N SER A 109 8.38 1.90 -8.78
CA SER A 109 9.75 2.29 -8.41
C SER A 109 10.06 2.21 -6.91
N VAL A 110 9.04 1.97 -6.07
CA VAL A 110 9.16 2.06 -4.60
C VAL A 110 8.38 0.94 -3.90
N ALA A 111 8.86 0.50 -2.74
CA ALA A 111 8.04 -0.31 -1.82
C ALA A 111 7.15 0.59 -0.95
N VAL A 112 6.08 0.00 -0.40
CA VAL A 112 5.16 0.69 0.52
C VAL A 112 5.07 -0.06 1.84
N LYS A 113 5.17 0.69 2.94
CA LYS A 113 4.74 0.27 4.28
C LYS A 113 3.49 1.09 4.66
N LEU A 114 2.42 0.40 5.02
CA LEU A 114 1.22 1.03 5.57
C LEU A 114 1.25 0.92 7.10
N ASN A 115 1.15 2.05 7.80
CA ASN A 115 0.97 2.11 9.23
C ASN A 115 -0.53 2.25 9.54
N PHE A 116 -1.04 1.45 10.46
CA PHE A 116 -2.45 1.49 10.86
C PHE A 116 -2.57 1.96 12.31
N ASP A 117 -3.43 2.94 12.56
CA ASP A 117 -3.64 3.49 13.90
C ASP A 117 -4.47 2.56 14.81
N ARG A 118 -5.28 1.67 14.23
CA ARG A 118 -6.21 0.76 14.92
C ARG A 118 -6.34 -0.57 14.19
N ILE A 119 -6.69 -1.62 14.94
CA ILE A 119 -6.90 -2.97 14.39
C ILE A 119 -8.04 -2.99 13.36
N TYR A 120 -9.17 -2.32 13.61
CA TYR A 120 -10.28 -2.33 12.64
C TYR A 120 -9.94 -1.60 11.33
N VAL A 121 -8.99 -0.65 11.36
CA VAL A 121 -8.49 0.03 10.16
C VAL A 121 -7.62 -0.92 9.36
N PHE A 122 -6.75 -1.68 10.04
CA PHE A 122 -6.00 -2.76 9.41
C PHE A 122 -6.92 -3.80 8.76
N GLU A 123 -7.91 -4.32 9.48
CA GLU A 123 -8.86 -5.32 8.97
C GLU A 123 -9.60 -4.85 7.71
N GLU A 124 -10.10 -3.61 7.72
CA GLU A 124 -10.77 -3.04 6.56
C GLU A 124 -9.79 -2.79 5.40
N SER A 125 -8.55 -2.40 5.70
CA SER A 125 -7.50 -2.22 4.69
C SER A 125 -7.12 -3.53 4.01
N ILE A 126 -7.14 -4.66 4.73
CA ILE A 126 -6.93 -5.99 4.14
C ILE A 126 -8.04 -6.31 3.12
N LYS A 127 -9.30 -5.94 3.38
CA LYS A 127 -10.39 -6.10 2.39
C LYS A 127 -10.13 -5.25 1.16
N LEU A 128 -9.76 -3.99 1.34
CA LEU A 128 -9.41 -3.09 0.25
C LEU A 128 -8.28 -3.67 -0.62
N LEU A 129 -7.22 -4.20 0.00
CA LEU A 129 -6.10 -4.81 -0.73
C LEU A 129 -6.56 -6.02 -1.55
N LYS A 130 -7.37 -6.92 -0.97
CA LYS A 130 -7.92 -8.08 -1.68
C LYS A 130 -8.70 -7.68 -2.91
N ASP A 131 -9.62 -6.71 -2.77
CA ASP A 131 -10.40 -6.16 -3.89
C ASP A 131 -9.53 -5.57 -5.01
N MET A 132 -8.35 -5.06 -4.67
CA MET A 132 -7.38 -4.53 -5.63
C MET A 132 -6.56 -5.64 -6.32
N SER A 133 -6.34 -6.77 -5.65
CA SER A 133 -5.57 -7.90 -6.20
C SER A 133 -6.37 -8.81 -7.14
N GLU A 134 -7.69 -8.80 -7.03
CA GLU A 134 -8.58 -9.64 -7.85
C GLU A 134 -8.89 -9.03 -9.24
N LYS A 135 -8.42 -7.80 -9.52
CA LYS A 135 -8.62 -7.08 -10.78
C LYS A 135 -7.44 -7.24 -11.72
#